data_AF-A0AAQ0ZLQ9-F1
#
_entry.id   AF-A0AAQ0ZLQ9-F1
#
_cell.length_a   1.000
_cell.length_b   1.000
_cell.length_c   1.000
_cell.angle_alpha   90.00
_cell.angle_beta   90.00
_cell.angle_gamma   90.00
#
_symmetry.space_group_name_H-M   'P 1'
#
loop_
_entity.id
_entity.type
_entity.pdbx_description
1 polymer ?
#
loop_
_entity_poly.entity_id
_entity_poly.type
_entity_poly.pdbx_seq_one_letter_code
_entity_poly.pdbx_strand_id
1 'polypeptide(L)'
;IAWAIVMTPFVVVATAAVRIFGDLGTDRLAVPIAVGISMMGVGAGLVVAISAKAPYPVPEMKKTFSFNTRGSFNGSSFGLIILGIVIFAATTAPGVLLGALLPNPVNYFAIPVAVAIGALGAWIGGRVAITRMQREPDRILFAVTTT
;
A
#
# COMPACT_ATOMS: atom_id res chain seq x y z
N ILE A 1 2.93 -14.02 -2.77
CA ILE A 1 3.70 -13.93 -4.04
C ILE A 1 3.29 -12.70 -4.85
N ALA A 2 2.02 -12.56 -5.27
CA ALA A 2 1.55 -11.39 -6.03
C ALA A 2 1.90 -10.04 -5.35
N TRP A 3 1.71 -9.95 -4.04
CA TRP A 3 2.04 -8.74 -3.28
C TRP A 3 3.54 -8.42 -3.22
N ALA A 4 4.39 -9.45 -3.19
CA ALA A 4 5.83 -9.26 -3.24
C ALA A 4 6.26 -8.70 -4.60
N ILE A 5 5.66 -9.17 -5.70
CA ILE A 5 5.92 -8.67 -7.06
C ILE A 5 5.57 -7.17 -7.19
N VAL A 6 4.48 -6.73 -6.57
CA VAL A 6 4.07 -5.31 -6.56
C VAL A 6 5.04 -4.44 -5.75
N MET A 7 5.62 -4.99 -4.68
CA MET A 7 6.53 -4.26 -3.79
C MET A 7 7.97 -4.19 -4.30
N THR A 8 8.44 -5.21 -5.02
CA THR A 8 9.82 -5.30 -5.50
C THR A 8 10.31 -4.05 -6.23
N PRO A 9 9.57 -3.45 -7.19
CA PRO A 9 10.03 -2.24 -7.87
C PRO A 9 10.30 -1.07 -6.93
N PHE A 10 9.48 -0.88 -5.89
CA PHE A 10 9.66 0.21 -4.93
C PHE A 10 10.90 -0.01 -4.05
N VAL A 11 11.12 -1.25 -3.61
CA VAL A 11 12.33 -1.62 -2.85
C VAL A 11 13.58 -1.46 -3.72
N VAL A 12 13.52 -1.86 -4.99
CA VAL A 12 14.62 -1.71 -5.95
C VAL A 12 14.91 -0.23 -6.21
N VAL A 13 13.90 0.60 -6.44
CA VAL A 13 14.06 2.05 -6.65
C VAL A 13 14.63 2.73 -5.39
N ALA A 14 14.13 2.39 -4.20
CA ALA A 14 14.67 2.92 -2.95
C ALA A 14 16.13 2.50 -2.75
N THR A 15 16.48 1.25 -3.06
CA THR A 15 17.85 0.74 -2.97
C THR A 15 18.76 1.42 -3.98
N ALA A 16 18.30 1.59 -5.22
CA ALA A 16 19.03 2.29 -6.27
C ALA A 16 19.25 3.76 -5.92
N ALA A 17 18.22 4.45 -5.43
CA ALA A 17 18.33 5.85 -5.01
C ALA A 17 19.36 6.02 -3.89
N VAL A 18 19.36 5.14 -2.90
CA VAL A 18 20.35 5.20 -1.81
C VAL A 18 21.76 4.88 -2.30
N ARG A 19 21.92 3.96 -3.27
CA ARG A 19 23.23 3.67 -3.87
C ARG A 19 23.77 4.76 -4.80
N ILE A 20 22.88 5.50 -5.48
CA ILE A 20 23.28 6.53 -6.46
C ILE A 20 23.52 7.87 -5.76
N PHE A 21 22.70 8.22 -4.76
CA PHE A 21 22.74 9.53 -4.10
C PHE A 21 23.34 9.50 -2.69
N GLY A 22 23.61 8.32 -2.13
CA GLY A 22 24.35 8.19 -0.88
C GLY A 22 25.84 8.13 -1.19
N ASP A 23 26.58 9.19 -0.88
CA ASP A 23 28.05 9.30 -1.05
C ASP A 23 28.90 8.24 -0.30
N LEU A 24 28.29 7.23 0.32
CA LEU A 24 28.95 6.27 1.22
C LEU A 24 28.30 4.87 1.09
N GLY A 25 28.58 4.16 -0.01
CA GLY A 25 28.46 2.69 -0.11
C GLY A 25 27.25 2.02 0.59
N THR A 26 27.50 0.93 1.31
CA THR A 26 26.49 0.11 2.03
C THR A 26 25.99 0.71 3.35
N ASP A 27 26.41 1.92 3.74
CA ASP A 27 26.16 2.47 5.08
C ASP A 27 24.71 2.93 5.35
N ARG A 28 23.85 2.91 4.33
CA ARG A 28 22.45 3.40 4.44
C ARG A 28 21.39 2.38 4.04
N LEU A 29 21.70 1.08 4.13
CA LEU A 29 20.73 0.00 3.86
C LEU A 29 19.50 0.03 4.79
N ALA A 30 19.57 0.72 5.93
CA ALA A 30 18.41 0.94 6.80
C ALA A 30 17.24 1.65 6.08
N VAL A 31 17.52 2.55 5.13
CA VAL A 31 16.51 3.30 4.38
C VAL A 31 15.65 2.39 3.48
N PRO A 32 16.21 1.60 2.53
CA PRO A 32 15.39 0.74 1.68
C PRO A 32 14.65 -0.35 2.47
N ILE A 33 15.23 -0.85 3.56
CA ILE A 33 14.58 -1.83 4.44
C ILE A 33 13.36 -1.20 5.14
N ALA A 34 13.51 0.00 5.72
CA ALA A 34 12.42 0.71 6.39
C ALA A 34 11.30 1.08 5.39
N VAL A 35 11.64 1.53 4.19
CA VAL A 35 10.66 1.79 3.12
C VAL A 35 9.91 0.52 2.72
N GLY A 36 10.62 -0.59 2.48
CA GLY A 36 9.99 -1.85 2.10
C GLY A 36 9.00 -2.36 3.15
N ILE A 37 9.39 -2.37 4.43
CA ILE A 37 8.54 -2.86 5.53
C ILE A 37 7.30 -1.98 5.72
N SER A 38 7.47 -0.67 5.73
CA SER A 38 6.35 0.27 5.91
C SER A 38 5.35 0.19 4.75
N MET A 39 5.84 0.14 3.50
CA MET A 39 4.97 -0.03 2.33
C MET A 39 4.24 -1.37 2.34
N MET A 40 4.88 -2.46 2.79
CA MET A 40 4.22 -3.76 2.91
C MET A 40 2.99 -3.72 3.81
N GLY A 41 3.12 -3.16 5.02
CA GLY A 41 2.03 -3.13 5.99
C GLY A 41 0.95 -2.10 5.63
N VAL A 42 1.35 -0.88 5.29
CA VAL A 42 0.40 0.19 4.90
C VAL A 42 -0.35 -0.18 3.62
N GLY A 43 0.34 -0.77 2.64
CA GLY A 43 -0.27 -1.16 1.39
C GLY A 43 -1.26 -2.30 1.55
N ALA A 44 -0.97 -3.29 2.41
CA ALA A 44 -1.92 -4.35 2.71
C ALA A 44 -3.21 -3.78 3.32
N GLY A 45 -3.10 -2.83 4.26
CA GLY A 45 -4.25 -2.13 4.83
C GLY A 45 -5.02 -1.32 3.81
N LEU A 46 -4.33 -0.57 2.93
CA LEU A 46 -4.95 0.22 1.88
C LEU A 46 -5.72 -0.63 0.88
N VAL A 47 -5.14 -1.73 0.40
CA VAL A 47 -5.80 -2.64 -0.54
C VAL A 47 -7.10 -3.16 0.06
N VAL A 48 -7.05 -3.66 1.29
CA VAL A 48 -8.23 -4.19 1.99
C VAL A 48 -9.30 -3.11 2.20
N ALA A 49 -8.90 -1.89 2.59
CA ALA A 49 -9.82 -0.78 2.78
C ALA A 49 -10.44 -0.29 1.47
N ILE A 50 -9.66 -0.21 0.39
CA ILE A 50 -10.13 0.23 -0.93
C ILE A 50 -11.08 -0.82 -1.51
N SER A 51 -10.75 -2.11 -1.43
CA SER A 51 -11.64 -3.19 -1.88
C SER A 51 -13.00 -3.16 -1.19
N ALA A 52 -13.05 -2.80 0.10
CA ALA A 52 -14.32 -2.65 0.82
C ALA A 52 -15.09 -1.35 0.47
N LYS A 53 -14.39 -0.28 0.09
CA LYS A 53 -15.00 1.04 -0.22
C LYS A 53 -15.41 1.20 -1.68
N ALA A 54 -14.68 0.55 -2.59
CA ALA A 54 -14.91 0.56 -4.02
C ALA A 54 -14.84 -0.87 -4.56
N PRO A 55 -15.83 -1.72 -4.23
CA PRO A 55 -15.85 -3.10 -4.71
C PRO A 55 -15.99 -3.14 -6.24
N TYR A 56 -15.32 -4.11 -6.87
CA TYR A 56 -15.45 -4.35 -8.30
C TYR A 56 -16.75 -5.10 -8.60
N PRO A 57 -17.48 -4.72 -9.68
CA PRO A 57 -18.67 -5.45 -10.08
C PRO A 57 -18.35 -6.88 -10.54
N VAL A 58 -19.22 -7.83 -10.23
CA VAL A 58 -19.08 -9.22 -10.72
C VAL A 58 -19.55 -9.28 -12.18
N PRO A 59 -18.79 -9.91 -13.09
CA PRO A 59 -19.20 -10.05 -14.48
C PRO A 59 -20.52 -10.82 -14.61
N GLU A 60 -21.45 -10.30 -15.40
CA GLU A 60 -22.71 -10.99 -15.70
C GLU A 60 -22.45 -12.34 -16.40
N MET A 61 -23.08 -13.41 -15.93
CA MET A 61 -22.94 -14.78 -16.47
C MET A 61 -23.28 -14.91 -17.97
N LYS A 62 -23.95 -13.91 -18.56
CA LYS A 62 -24.37 -13.90 -19.97
C LYS A 62 -23.38 -13.20 -20.91
N LYS A 63 -22.31 -12.57 -20.41
CA LYS A 63 -21.30 -11.91 -21.26
C LYS A 63 -20.21 -12.90 -21.66
N THR A 64 -20.06 -13.13 -22.97
CA THR A 64 -19.03 -14.01 -23.58
C THR A 64 -17.59 -13.63 -23.22
N PHE A 65 -17.36 -12.40 -22.75
CA PHE A 65 -16.07 -11.92 -22.26
C PHE A 65 -16.21 -11.30 -20.85
N SER A 66 -16.19 -12.15 -19.83
CA SER A 66 -16.24 -11.79 -18.41
C SER A 66 -15.00 -11.02 -17.90
N PHE A 67 -13.97 -10.84 -18.74
CA PHE A 67 -12.76 -10.08 -18.44
C PHE A 67 -12.66 -8.73 -19.17
N ASN A 68 -13.71 -8.26 -19.85
CA ASN A 68 -13.67 -6.95 -20.50
C ASN A 68 -13.70 -5.84 -19.45
N THR A 69 -12.55 -5.22 -19.20
CA THR A 69 -12.31 -4.23 -18.13
C THR A 69 -12.88 -2.83 -18.42
N ARG A 70 -13.51 -2.62 -19.58
CA ARG A 70 -14.18 -1.34 -19.92
C ARG A 70 -15.28 -1.03 -18.90
N GLY A 71 -15.02 -0.06 -18.02
CA GLY A 71 -15.93 0.36 -16.95
C GLY A 71 -15.59 -0.20 -15.56
N SER A 72 -14.60 -1.09 -15.43
CA SER A 72 -14.19 -1.66 -14.12
C SER A 72 -13.49 -0.64 -13.21
N PHE A 73 -12.90 0.41 -13.79
CA PHE A 73 -12.28 1.51 -13.05
C PHE A 73 -13.31 2.63 -12.84
N ASN A 74 -13.89 2.70 -11.65
CA ASN A 74 -14.75 3.82 -11.27
C ASN A 74 -13.90 5.04 -10.83
N GLY A 75 -14.44 6.25 -10.97
CA GLY A 75 -13.73 7.49 -10.60
C GLY A 75 -13.34 7.54 -9.12
N SER A 76 -14.08 6.85 -8.24
CA SER A 76 -13.75 6.74 -6.82
C SER A 76 -12.52 5.87 -6.56
N SER A 77 -12.31 4.80 -7.32
CA SER A 77 -11.09 3.97 -7.26
C SER A 77 -9.87 4.77 -7.68
N PHE A 78 -9.99 5.59 -8.74
CA PHE A 78 -8.91 6.47 -9.17
C PHE A 78 -8.53 7.49 -8.08
N GLY A 79 -9.52 8.15 -7.48
CA GLY A 79 -9.29 9.08 -6.36
C GLY A 79 -8.64 8.40 -5.14
N LEU A 80 -9.09 7.19 -4.79
CA LEU A 80 -8.52 6.41 -3.68
C LEU A 80 -7.08 5.93 -3.97
N ILE A 81 -6.75 5.63 -5.22
CA ILE A 81 -5.38 5.27 -5.63
C ILE A 81 -4.44 6.47 -5.51
N ILE A 82 -4.86 7.66 -5.98
CA ILE A 82 -4.08 8.89 -5.82
C ILE A 82 -3.85 9.19 -4.33
N LEU A 83 -4.90 9.06 -3.51
CA LEU A 83 -4.77 9.21 -2.06
C LEU A 83 -3.81 8.18 -1.46
N GLY A 84 -3.82 6.94 -1.97
CA GLY A 84 -2.89 5.89 -1.60
C GLY A 84 -1.42 6.28 -1.81
N ILE A 85 -1.10 6.97 -2.92
CA ILE A 85 0.25 7.49 -3.18
C ILE A 85 0.68 8.48 -2.09
N VAL A 86 -0.21 9.41 -1.72
CA VAL A 86 0.07 10.39 -0.66
C VAL A 86 0.26 9.70 0.69
N ILE A 87 -0.56 8.70 1.00
CA ILE A 87 -0.45 7.91 2.24
C ILE A 87 0.87 7.15 2.26
N PHE A 88 1.29 6.53 1.16
CA PHE A 88 2.60 5.87 1.08
C PHE A 88 3.75 6.85 1.28
N ALA A 89 3.71 8.03 0.65
CA ALA A 89 4.74 9.05 0.84
C ALA A 89 4.82 9.52 2.30
N ALA A 90 3.67 9.79 2.93
CA ALA A 90 3.60 10.23 4.32
C ALA A 90 4.05 9.15 5.32
N THR A 91 3.74 7.89 5.07
CA THR A 91 4.06 6.78 5.99
C THR A 91 5.48 6.26 5.86
N THR A 92 6.10 6.42 4.69
CA THR A 92 7.53 6.09 4.49
C THR A 92 8.47 7.19 4.97
N ALA A 93 8.02 8.45 4.99
CA ALA A 93 8.84 9.60 5.37
C ALA A 93 9.55 9.47 6.74
N PRO A 94 8.91 9.01 7.84
CA PRO A 94 9.59 8.83 9.11
C PRO A 94 10.75 7.82 9.04
N GLY A 95 10.56 6.70 8.34
CA GLY A 95 11.59 5.68 8.15
C GLY A 95 12.75 6.18 7.30
N VAL A 96 12.45 6.94 6.24
CA VAL A 96 13.47 7.58 5.39
C VAL A 96 14.26 8.62 6.18
N LEU A 97 13.59 9.49 6.93
CA LEU A 97 14.24 10.53 7.74
C LEU A 97 15.16 9.91 8.80
N LEU A 98 14.68 8.90 9.54
CA LEU A 98 15.50 8.20 10.54
C LEU A 98 16.69 7.47 9.88
N GLY A 99 16.45 6.78 8.76
CA GLY A 99 17.51 6.05 8.07
C GLY A 99 18.56 6.94 7.40
N ALA A 100 18.18 8.17 7.00
CA ALA A 100 19.05 9.11 6.30
C ALA A 100 19.80 10.08 7.24
N LEU A 101 19.18 10.50 8.34
CA LEU A 101 19.72 11.51 9.25
C LEU A 101 20.55 10.92 10.40
N LEU A 102 20.29 9.68 10.79
CA LEU A 102 21.03 9.05 11.89
C LEU A 102 22.33 8.41 11.40
N PRO A 103 23.41 8.47 12.20
CA PRO A 103 24.64 7.76 11.91
C PRO A 103 24.45 6.25 12.07
N ASN A 104 25.24 5.47 11.33
CA ASN A 104 25.36 4.01 11.52
C ASN A 104 26.00 3.75 12.91
N PRO A 105 25.49 2.84 13.76
CA PRO A 105 24.38 1.90 13.58
C PRO A 105 23.01 2.37 14.09
N VAL A 106 22.91 3.61 14.55
CA VAL A 106 21.66 4.15 15.12
C VAL A 106 20.57 4.29 14.04
N ASN A 107 20.93 4.42 12.77
CA ASN A 107 19.98 4.45 11.65
C ASN A 107 19.08 3.21 11.54
N TYR A 108 19.47 2.06 12.10
CA TYR A 108 18.66 0.85 12.10
C TYR A 108 17.41 0.96 13.00
N PHE A 109 17.31 1.97 13.88
CA PHE A 109 16.05 2.30 14.56
C PHE A 109 14.91 2.69 13.60
N ALA A 110 15.23 3.03 12.34
CA ALA A 110 14.23 3.21 11.30
C ALA A 110 13.40 1.94 11.02
N ILE A 111 13.98 0.75 11.22
CA ILE A 111 13.33 -0.54 10.99
C ILE A 111 12.16 -0.78 11.96
N PRO A 112 12.33 -0.78 13.30
CA PRO A 112 11.22 -0.98 14.23
C PRO A 112 10.14 0.10 14.09
N VAL A 113 10.51 1.34 13.76
CA VAL A 113 9.54 2.40 13.45
C VAL A 113 8.74 2.06 12.19
N ALA A 114 9.39 1.60 11.12
CA ALA A 114 8.71 1.17 9.91
C ALA A 114 7.79 -0.04 10.15
N VAL A 115 8.19 -0.99 11.02
CA VAL A 115 7.34 -2.12 11.44
C VAL A 115 6.09 -1.60 12.15
N ALA A 116 6.24 -0.67 13.10
CA ALA A 116 5.10 -0.09 13.82
C ALA A 116 4.14 0.64 12.87
N ILE A 117 4.67 1.44 11.93
CA ILE A 117 3.86 2.14 10.92
C ILE A 117 3.14 1.14 10.01
N GLY A 118 3.85 0.12 9.53
CA GLY A 118 3.28 -0.94 8.70
C GLY A 118 2.15 -1.69 9.42
N ALA A 119 2.37 -2.08 10.67
CA ALA A 119 1.39 -2.78 11.50
C ALA A 119 0.15 -1.91 11.76
N LEU A 120 0.34 -0.62 12.07
CA LEU A 120 -0.75 0.33 12.26
C LEU A 120 -1.55 0.53 10.98
N GLY A 121 -0.87 0.67 9.83
CA GLY A 121 -1.52 0.80 8.53
C GLY A 121 -2.39 -0.41 8.19
N ALA A 122 -1.86 -1.62 8.39
CA ALA A 122 -2.61 -2.86 8.19
C ALA A 122 -3.82 -2.95 9.14
N TRP A 123 -3.62 -2.63 10.42
CA TRP A 123 -4.68 -2.68 11.43
C TRP A 123 -5.82 -1.69 11.13
N ILE A 124 -5.48 -0.43 10.86
CA ILE A 124 -6.47 0.62 10.54
C ILE A 124 -7.22 0.25 9.26
N GLY A 125 -6.51 -0.18 8.22
CA GLY A 125 -7.13 -0.62 6.97
C GLY A 125 -8.12 -1.78 7.17
N GLY A 126 -7.74 -2.78 7.97
CA GLY A 126 -8.60 -3.90 8.35
C GLY A 126 -9.84 -3.44 9.13
N ARG A 127 -9.68 -2.54 10.12
CA ARG A 127 -10.81 -1.99 10.90
C ARG A 127 -11.78 -1.20 10.03
N VAL A 128 -11.27 -0.40 9.08
CA VAL A 128 -12.10 0.35 8.13
C VAL A 128 -12.90 -0.61 7.26
N ALA A 129 -12.28 -1.66 6.74
CA ALA A 129 -12.97 -2.67 5.92
C ALA A 129 -14.04 -3.42 6.71
N ILE A 130 -13.72 -3.93 7.91
CA ILE A 130 -14.67 -4.64 8.78
C ILE A 130 -15.86 -3.74 9.12
N THR A 131 -15.61 -2.50 9.53
CA THR A 131 -16.68 -1.55 9.88
C THR A 131 -17.59 -1.29 8.68
N ARG A 132 -17.01 -1.18 7.48
CA ARG A 132 -17.77 -0.98 6.24
C ARG A 132 -18.65 -2.18 5.92
N MET A 133 -18.09 -3.39 6.02
CA MET A 133 -18.82 -4.64 5.78
C MET A 133 -19.95 -4.86 6.78
N GLN A 134 -19.75 -4.49 8.04
CA GLN A 134 -20.78 -4.63 9.08
C GLN A 134 -21.90 -3.61 8.96
N ARG A 135 -21.59 -2.37 8.56
CA ARG A 135 -22.60 -1.28 8.50
C ARG A 135 -23.36 -1.22 7.19
N GLU A 136 -22.73 -1.62 6.08
CA GLU A 136 -23.30 -1.46 4.75
C GLU A 136 -23.16 -2.73 3.88
N PRO A 137 -23.52 -3.93 4.38
CA PRO A 137 -23.38 -5.18 3.62
C PRO A 137 -24.23 -5.16 2.34
N ASP A 138 -25.46 -4.66 2.40
CA ASP A 138 -26.39 -4.63 1.27
C ASP A 138 -25.91 -3.70 0.15
N ARG A 139 -25.25 -2.59 0.49
CA ARG A 139 -24.68 -1.67 -0.51
C ARG A 139 -23.47 -2.27 -1.22
N ILE A 140 -22.67 -3.08 -0.53
CA ILE A 140 -21.56 -3.79 -1.15
C ILE A 140 -22.13 -4.84 -2.11
N LEU A 141 -23.11 -5.64 -1.67
CA LEU A 141 -23.79 -6.62 -2.52
C LEU A 141 -24.42 -5.95 -3.75
N PHE A 142 -25.16 -4.87 -3.56
CA PHE A 142 -25.79 -4.10 -4.65
C PHE A 142 -24.75 -3.52 -5.63
N ALA A 143 -23.66 -2.94 -5.13
CA ALA A 143 -22.58 -2.42 -5.98
C ALA A 143 -21.90 -3.53 -6.80
N VAL A 144 -21.94 -4.77 -6.31
CA VAL A 144 -21.35 -5.93 -6.98
C VAL A 144 -22.32 -6.57 -7.99
N THR A 145 -23.63 -6.49 -7.77
CA THR A 145 -24.65 -7.18 -8.57
C THR A 145 -25.35 -6.35 -9.64
N THR A 146 -25.26 -5.01 -9.62
CA THR A 146 -26.22 -4.15 -10.35
C THR A 146 -25.59 -3.29 -11.46
N THR A 147 -24.63 -3.83 -12.22
CA THR A 147 -24.07 -3.18 -13.43
C THR A 147 -24.09 -4.08 -14.65
#